data_AF-A0A521G6J9-F1
#
_entry.id   AF-A0A521G6J9-F1
#
_cell.length_a   1.000
_cell.length_b   1.000
_cell.length_c   1.000
_cell.angle_alpha   90.00
_cell.angle_beta   90.00
_cell.angle_gamma   90.00
#
_symmetry.space_group_name_H-M   'P 1'
#
loop_
_entity.id
_entity.type
_entity.pdbx_description
1 polymer ?
#
loop_
_entity_poly.entity_id
_entity_poly.type
_entity_poly.pdbx_seq_one_letter_code
_entity_poly.pdbx_strand_id
1 'polypeptide(L)'
;MNTQTAFLTNQTAVPTPASEAPATGLPLDESWRKSIPAQVFLNHFFAMDYHIQHKSDLDDLSRFPIFNDFKGGVSEEGRKALEKLLLNSWSAEYALRITPVVNDEQYLQSSLHWTFPQAYYSVLFSARAFLAVQGINVSNEELIRKRIGNMVVRGYYPASIGYYALGPLNSYSYRRLPMGIRNVKADLGLPSRAGTAQAELTQFLKTTRDQRIKALRNAIQNNPKTALRSPRTGEVLQKFGAEQYKMLAKQIGYTTYFDMLSRLRISSNNREIERFVDSEIDVRLFHQSLVNIVSHANAVHEAYIAKALGLEGFRQLVAKLPTYLQEGFLRERIQTLIEPMLGVGTAPTERLAA
;
A
#
# COMPACT_ATOMS: atom_id res chain seq x y z
N MET A 1 68.48 42.33 62.28
CA MET A 1 67.86 41.41 63.27
C MET A 1 66.36 41.52 63.12
N ASN A 2 65.70 40.36 63.00
CA ASN A 2 64.27 40.02 62.99
C ASN A 2 63.30 41.06 63.63
N THR A 3 62.03 41.22 63.25
CA THR A 3 61.07 40.23 62.71
C THR A 3 59.86 40.95 62.08
N GLN A 4 59.18 40.21 61.19
CA GLN A 4 57.89 40.39 60.51
C GLN A 4 56.73 40.91 61.39
N THR A 5 55.66 41.48 60.80
CA THR A 5 54.39 40.78 60.47
C THR A 5 53.29 41.73 59.94
N ALA A 6 52.56 41.25 58.91
CA ALA A 6 51.20 41.59 58.45
C ALA A 6 50.87 43.00 57.91
N PHE A 7 50.64 43.08 56.59
CA PHE A 7 49.82 44.11 55.93
C PHE A 7 48.47 43.51 55.50
N LEU A 8 47.39 44.12 55.99
CA LEU A 8 46.01 43.94 55.54
C LEU A 8 45.76 44.89 54.35
N THR A 9 45.29 44.36 53.23
CA THR A 9 44.76 45.16 52.11
C THR A 9 43.33 44.75 51.80
N ASN A 10 42.43 45.74 51.93
CA ASN A 10 41.06 45.74 51.44
C ASN A 10 40.99 45.36 49.96
N GLN A 11 40.15 44.38 49.61
CA GLN A 11 39.57 44.31 48.27
C GLN A 11 38.05 44.15 48.36
N THR A 12 37.43 45.10 47.71
CA THR A 12 36.01 45.34 47.47
C THR A 12 35.31 44.17 46.79
N ALA A 13 34.07 43.93 47.24
CA ALA A 13 33.17 42.89 46.77
C ALA A 13 32.95 42.94 45.24
N VAL A 14 33.19 41.80 44.60
CA VAL A 14 32.78 41.50 43.22
C VAL A 14 31.49 40.69 43.29
N PRO A 15 30.41 41.08 42.58
CA PRO A 15 29.14 40.38 42.63
C PRO A 15 29.23 39.03 41.90
N THR A 16 28.69 38.02 42.55
CA THR A 16 28.50 36.64 42.07
C THR A 16 27.77 36.64 40.72
N PRO A 17 28.24 35.90 39.70
CA PRO A 17 27.48 35.74 38.46
C PRO A 17 26.20 34.96 38.76
N ALA A 18 25.08 35.57 38.38
CA ALA A 18 23.77 34.95 38.41
C ALA A 18 23.78 33.67 37.56
N SER A 19 23.22 32.61 38.13
CA SER A 19 22.86 31.36 37.46
C SER A 19 21.99 31.66 36.23
N GLU A 20 22.58 31.63 35.04
CA GLU A 20 21.82 31.53 33.78
C GLU A 20 21.14 30.16 33.76
N ALA A 21 19.82 30.17 33.98
CA ALA A 21 18.97 29.05 33.64
C ALA A 21 19.10 28.76 32.14
N PRO A 22 19.20 27.50 31.70
CA PRO A 22 19.23 27.21 30.28
C PRO A 22 17.89 27.64 29.66
N ALA A 23 17.97 28.51 28.65
CA ALA A 23 16.84 28.86 27.79
C ALA A 23 16.38 27.62 27.02
N THR A 24 15.55 26.79 27.66
CA THR A 24 14.92 25.62 27.03
C THR A 24 13.62 26.04 26.36
N GLY A 25 13.61 26.04 25.03
CA GLY A 25 12.39 26.22 24.25
C GLY A 25 12.63 26.55 22.78
N LEU A 26 13.50 25.79 22.10
CA LEU A 26 13.70 25.92 20.66
C LEU A 26 12.50 25.35 19.86
N PRO A 27 12.28 25.78 18.59
CA PRO A 27 11.12 25.45 17.72
C PRO A 27 10.96 23.97 17.29
N LEU A 28 11.83 23.08 17.77
CA LEU A 28 11.90 21.67 17.36
C LEU A 28 10.65 20.85 17.71
N ASP A 29 9.89 21.24 18.74
CA ASP A 29 8.73 20.46 19.22
C ASP A 29 7.52 20.58 18.29
N GLU A 30 7.34 21.70 17.56
CA GLU A 30 6.17 21.88 16.70
C GLU A 30 6.34 21.25 15.31
N SER A 31 7.53 21.34 14.71
CA SER A 31 7.85 20.68 13.44
C SER A 31 7.86 19.16 13.59
N TRP A 32 8.42 18.63 14.69
CA TRP A 32 8.40 17.21 15.01
C TRP A 32 6.98 16.68 15.19
N ARG A 33 6.10 17.39 15.91
CA ARG A 33 4.68 16.98 16.04
C ARG A 33 3.94 16.97 14.70
N LYS A 34 4.31 17.83 13.76
CA LYS A 34 3.74 17.88 12.39
C LYS A 34 4.20 16.71 11.52
N SER A 35 5.39 16.15 11.77
CA SER A 35 5.92 15.02 10.99
C SER A 35 5.40 13.64 11.42
N ILE A 36 4.93 13.49 12.67
CA ILE A 36 4.42 12.21 13.20
C ILE A 36 3.38 11.53 12.27
N PRO A 37 2.34 12.22 11.76
CA PRO A 37 1.35 11.57 10.88
C PRO A 37 1.93 11.09 9.55
N ALA A 38 2.94 11.79 9.03
CA ALA A 38 3.65 11.39 7.82
C ALA A 38 4.50 10.13 8.11
N GLN A 39 5.28 10.14 9.20
CA GLN A 39 6.07 8.98 9.61
C GLN A 39 5.22 7.72 9.81
N VAL A 40 4.09 7.83 10.52
CA VAL A 40 3.17 6.70 10.73
C VAL A 40 2.66 6.14 9.40
N PHE A 41 2.32 7.01 8.44
CA PHE A 41 1.86 6.56 7.13
C PHE A 41 2.95 5.78 6.37
N LEU A 42 4.20 6.24 6.43
CA LEU A 42 5.32 5.55 5.78
C LEU A 42 5.61 4.20 6.45
N ASN A 43 5.61 4.16 7.78
CA ASN A 43 5.79 2.95 8.57
C ASN A 43 4.81 1.85 8.14
N HIS A 44 3.60 2.22 7.74
CA HIS A 44 2.63 1.27 7.20
C HIS A 44 3.05 0.65 5.86
N PHE A 45 3.63 1.43 4.93
CA PHE A 45 4.15 0.90 3.67
C PHE A 45 5.46 0.13 3.87
N PHE A 46 6.32 0.58 4.78
CA PHE A 46 7.49 -0.18 5.19
C PHE A 46 7.11 -1.53 5.79
N ALA A 47 6.06 -1.59 6.62
CA ALA A 47 5.54 -2.84 7.16
C ALA A 47 5.03 -3.77 6.06
N MET A 48 4.39 -3.21 5.03
CA MET A 48 3.90 -3.98 3.89
C MET A 48 5.04 -4.55 3.05
N ASP A 49 6.04 -3.74 2.70
CA ASP A 49 7.22 -4.22 1.99
C ASP A 49 7.98 -5.25 2.82
N TYR A 50 8.28 -4.96 4.09
CA TYR A 50 8.90 -5.91 5.02
C TYR A 50 8.15 -7.24 5.04
N HIS A 51 6.82 -7.21 5.14
CA HIS A 51 6.01 -8.43 5.16
C HIS A 51 6.09 -9.22 3.85
N ILE A 52 6.11 -8.54 2.71
CA ILE A 52 6.29 -9.16 1.39
C ILE A 52 7.65 -9.85 1.30
N GLN A 53 8.74 -9.12 1.59
CA GLN A 53 10.10 -9.64 1.46
C GLN A 53 10.36 -10.85 2.38
N HIS A 54 9.81 -10.83 3.60
CA HIS A 54 10.01 -11.93 4.57
C HIS A 54 9.08 -13.11 4.37
N LYS A 55 8.03 -12.97 3.54
CA LYS A 55 7.17 -14.09 3.17
C LYS A 55 7.72 -14.86 1.98
N SER A 56 8.27 -14.16 0.98
CA SER A 56 8.86 -14.75 -0.22
C SER A 56 8.01 -15.86 -0.85
N ASP A 57 6.69 -15.65 -0.89
CA ASP A 57 5.69 -16.66 -1.24
C ASP A 57 5.09 -16.46 -2.64
N LEU A 58 5.74 -15.64 -3.47
CA LEU A 58 5.28 -15.36 -4.82
C LEU A 58 5.46 -16.60 -5.70
N ASP A 59 6.62 -17.26 -5.62
CA ASP A 59 6.95 -18.51 -6.36
C ASP A 59 5.97 -19.66 -6.07
N ASP A 60 5.37 -19.63 -4.87
CA ASP A 60 4.38 -20.62 -4.42
C ASP A 60 3.02 -20.47 -5.09
N LEU A 61 2.76 -19.41 -5.88
CA LEU A 61 1.49 -19.25 -6.61
C LEU A 61 1.16 -20.46 -7.47
N SER A 62 2.16 -21.08 -8.11
CA SER A 62 2.01 -22.30 -8.91
C SER A 62 1.45 -23.49 -8.12
N ARG A 63 1.61 -23.48 -6.79
CA ARG A 63 1.11 -24.53 -5.87
C ARG A 63 -0.32 -24.28 -5.41
N PHE A 64 -0.89 -23.11 -5.69
CA PHE A 64 -2.22 -22.78 -5.21
C PHE A 64 -3.26 -23.53 -6.06
N PRO A 65 -4.20 -24.28 -5.43
CA PRO A 65 -5.24 -24.97 -6.17
C PRO A 65 -6.02 -24.03 -7.09
N ILE A 66 -6.31 -22.82 -6.61
CA ILE A 66 -7.05 -21.81 -7.36
C ILE A 66 -6.29 -21.24 -8.56
N PHE A 67 -4.95 -21.30 -8.53
CA PHE A 67 -4.11 -20.91 -9.67
C PHE A 67 -4.08 -22.01 -10.72
N ASN A 68 -4.01 -23.26 -10.29
CA ASN A 68 -4.03 -24.42 -11.19
C ASN A 68 -5.38 -24.60 -11.88
N ASP A 69 -6.47 -24.39 -11.15
CA ASP A 69 -7.84 -24.43 -11.66
C ASP A 69 -8.25 -23.14 -12.38
N PHE A 70 -7.34 -22.15 -12.47
CA PHE A 70 -7.66 -20.87 -13.08
C PHE A 70 -7.91 -21.03 -14.58
N LYS A 71 -9.17 -20.81 -14.98
CA LYS A 71 -9.59 -20.75 -16.38
C LYS A 71 -9.91 -19.30 -16.72
N GLY A 72 -8.97 -18.66 -17.40
CA GLY A 72 -9.17 -17.35 -18.02
C GLY A 72 -9.29 -17.48 -19.53
N GLY A 73 -9.72 -16.39 -20.16
CA GLY A 73 -9.83 -16.29 -21.60
C GLY A 73 -10.15 -14.85 -21.98
N VAL A 74 -9.71 -14.46 -23.18
CA VAL A 74 -9.87 -13.10 -23.67
C VAL A 74 -10.42 -13.21 -25.09
N SER A 75 -11.54 -12.54 -25.38
CA SER A 75 -12.01 -12.41 -26.75
C SER A 75 -11.05 -11.55 -27.57
N GLU A 76 -11.15 -11.59 -28.89
CA GLU A 76 -10.31 -10.75 -29.75
C GLU A 76 -10.49 -9.24 -29.46
N GLU A 77 -11.74 -8.80 -29.21
CA GLU A 77 -12.03 -7.42 -28.79
C GLU A 77 -11.45 -7.13 -27.40
N GLY A 78 -11.54 -8.09 -26.49
CA GLY A 78 -10.96 -8.01 -25.15
C GLY A 78 -9.44 -7.90 -25.17
N ARG A 79 -8.77 -8.46 -26.19
CA ARG A 79 -7.30 -8.49 -26.29
C ARG A 79 -6.72 -7.08 -26.44
N LYS A 80 -7.33 -6.22 -27.26
CA LYS A 80 -6.92 -4.81 -27.40
C LYS A 80 -7.09 -4.02 -26.11
N ALA A 81 -8.20 -4.26 -25.39
CA ALA A 81 -8.44 -3.62 -24.11
C ALA A 81 -7.43 -4.07 -23.05
N LEU A 82 -7.11 -5.37 -23.03
CA LEU A 82 -6.11 -5.96 -22.15
C LEU A 82 -4.71 -5.37 -22.41
N GLU A 83 -4.28 -5.31 -23.68
CA GLU A 83 -3.02 -4.69 -24.10
C GLU A 83 -2.89 -3.26 -23.58
N LYS A 84 -3.94 -2.45 -23.73
CA LYS A 84 -3.97 -1.07 -23.23
C LYS A 84 -3.87 -0.99 -21.70
N LEU A 85 -4.56 -1.87 -20.99
CA LEU A 85 -4.52 -1.91 -19.52
C LEU A 85 -3.11 -2.27 -19.04
N LEU A 86 -2.50 -3.28 -19.62
CA LEU A 86 -1.14 -3.72 -19.26
C LEU A 86 -0.09 -2.67 -19.61
N LEU A 87 -0.17 -2.06 -20.79
CA LEU A 87 0.72 -0.96 -21.17
C LEU A 87 0.67 0.19 -20.16
N ASN A 88 -0.53 0.59 -19.73
CA ASN A 88 -0.70 1.64 -18.73
C ASN A 88 -0.13 1.23 -17.36
N SER A 89 -0.33 -0.04 -16.96
CA SER A 89 0.19 -0.58 -15.71
C SER A 89 1.72 -0.57 -15.68
N TRP A 90 2.35 -1.10 -16.72
CA TRP A 90 3.80 -1.18 -16.86
C TRP A 90 4.46 0.17 -17.06
N SER A 91 3.84 1.09 -17.83
CA SER A 91 4.36 2.45 -17.97
C SER A 91 4.34 3.20 -16.63
N ALA A 92 3.29 3.03 -15.83
CA ALA A 92 3.21 3.63 -14.50
C ALA A 92 4.25 3.02 -13.53
N GLU A 93 4.48 1.72 -13.59
CA GLU A 93 5.54 1.06 -12.79
C GLU A 93 6.94 1.50 -13.22
N TYR A 94 7.17 1.63 -14.53
CA TYR A 94 8.42 2.13 -15.07
C TYR A 94 8.71 3.56 -14.60
N ALA A 95 7.72 4.45 -14.69
CA ALA A 95 7.82 5.83 -14.23
C ALA A 95 8.15 5.92 -12.73
N LEU A 96 7.55 5.04 -11.91
CA LEU A 96 7.90 4.90 -10.52
C LEU A 96 9.39 4.53 -10.40
N ARG A 97 9.83 3.44 -11.04
CA ARG A 97 11.21 2.92 -10.93
C ARG A 97 12.33 3.89 -11.36
N ILE A 98 12.08 4.78 -12.33
CA ILE A 98 13.11 5.72 -12.79
C ILE A 98 13.20 7.01 -11.95
N THR A 99 12.16 7.35 -11.19
CA THR A 99 12.14 8.55 -10.34
C THR A 99 13.34 8.64 -9.36
N PRO A 100 13.76 7.56 -8.66
CA PRO A 100 14.86 7.60 -7.70
C PRO A 100 16.26 7.64 -8.32
N VAL A 101 16.38 7.55 -9.65
CA VAL A 101 17.67 7.64 -10.37
C VAL A 101 18.24 9.07 -10.28
N VAL A 102 17.40 10.06 -9.99
CA VAL A 102 17.82 11.45 -9.77
C VAL A 102 18.41 11.59 -8.36
N ASN A 103 19.71 11.86 -8.27
CA ASN A 103 20.44 11.99 -7.01
C ASN A 103 20.26 13.37 -6.35
N ASP A 104 19.01 13.84 -6.23
CA ASP A 104 18.63 15.11 -5.62
C ASP A 104 17.47 14.86 -4.64
N GLU A 105 17.73 15.06 -3.35
CA GLU A 105 16.77 14.77 -2.28
C GLU A 105 15.55 15.70 -2.32
N GLN A 106 15.74 16.97 -2.69
CA GLN A 106 14.64 17.93 -2.82
C GLN A 106 13.74 17.57 -4.00
N TYR A 107 14.34 17.11 -5.10
CA TYR A 107 13.60 16.56 -6.23
C TYR A 107 12.80 15.32 -5.82
N LEU A 108 13.40 14.38 -5.08
CA LEU A 108 12.74 13.17 -4.62
C LEU A 108 11.57 13.48 -3.69
N GLN A 109 11.70 14.44 -2.80
CA GLN A 109 10.60 14.85 -1.92
C GLN A 109 9.45 15.46 -2.73
N SER A 110 9.76 16.34 -3.69
CA SER A 110 8.77 16.91 -4.62
C SER A 110 8.11 15.84 -5.50
N SER A 111 8.82 14.74 -5.75
CA SER A 111 8.35 13.65 -6.59
C SER A 111 7.19 12.86 -6.00
N LEU A 112 6.95 12.98 -4.69
CA LEU A 112 5.87 12.27 -4.00
C LEU A 112 4.49 12.58 -4.60
N HIS A 113 4.32 13.79 -5.14
CA HIS A 113 3.10 14.20 -5.84
C HIS A 113 2.77 13.31 -7.06
N TRP A 114 3.77 12.72 -7.74
CA TRP A 114 3.53 11.84 -8.89
C TRP A 114 3.80 10.37 -8.59
N THR A 115 4.73 10.02 -7.70
CA THR A 115 5.04 8.62 -7.37
C THR A 115 3.87 7.92 -6.68
N PHE A 116 3.12 8.64 -5.83
CA PHE A 116 1.93 8.13 -5.16
C PHE A 116 0.84 7.68 -6.18
N PRO A 117 0.39 8.54 -7.11
CA PRO A 117 -0.46 8.12 -8.23
C PRO A 117 0.13 7.00 -9.07
N GLN A 118 1.41 7.07 -9.43
CA GLN A 118 2.05 6.07 -10.28
C GLN A 118 1.95 4.68 -9.64
N ALA A 119 2.24 4.56 -8.34
CA ALA A 119 2.11 3.33 -7.60
C ALA A 119 0.64 2.82 -7.59
N TYR A 120 -0.32 3.68 -7.26
CA TYR A 120 -1.73 3.29 -7.23
C TYR A 120 -2.25 2.87 -8.61
N TYR A 121 -2.02 3.69 -9.64
CA TYR A 121 -2.56 3.45 -10.97
C TYR A 121 -1.90 2.26 -11.66
N SER A 122 -0.62 1.99 -11.38
CA SER A 122 0.03 0.77 -11.86
C SER A 122 -0.74 -0.48 -11.40
N VAL A 123 -1.03 -0.58 -10.09
CA VAL A 123 -1.76 -1.71 -9.52
C VAL A 123 -3.24 -1.72 -9.91
N LEU A 124 -3.88 -0.55 -10.04
CA LEU A 124 -5.25 -0.45 -10.54
C LEU A 124 -5.38 -1.02 -11.97
N PHE A 125 -4.46 -0.67 -12.85
CA PHE A 125 -4.51 -1.15 -14.23
C PHE A 125 -4.18 -2.64 -14.35
N SER A 126 -3.22 -3.17 -13.59
CA SER A 126 -2.95 -4.62 -13.55
C SER A 126 -4.13 -5.40 -12.94
N ALA A 127 -4.76 -4.87 -11.89
CA ALA A 127 -5.97 -5.46 -11.31
C ALA A 127 -7.13 -5.50 -12.32
N ARG A 128 -7.31 -4.44 -13.11
CA ARG A 128 -8.31 -4.41 -14.19
C ARG A 128 -7.98 -5.41 -15.31
N ALA A 129 -6.72 -5.53 -15.69
CA ALA A 129 -6.25 -6.52 -16.65
C ALA A 129 -6.54 -7.95 -16.17
N PHE A 130 -6.27 -8.22 -14.88
CA PHE A 130 -6.57 -9.50 -14.24
C PHE A 130 -8.07 -9.81 -14.20
N LEU A 131 -8.92 -8.82 -13.93
CA LEU A 131 -10.37 -8.99 -14.02
C LEU A 131 -10.84 -9.21 -15.47
N ALA A 132 -10.22 -8.52 -16.44
CA ALA A 132 -10.58 -8.64 -17.85
C ALA A 132 -10.34 -10.06 -18.40
N VAL A 133 -9.25 -10.74 -18.00
CA VAL A 133 -9.01 -12.15 -18.39
C VAL A 133 -10.00 -13.14 -17.77
N GLN A 134 -10.84 -12.69 -16.84
CA GLN A 134 -11.96 -13.46 -16.27
C GLN A 134 -13.31 -13.05 -16.88
N GLY A 135 -13.31 -12.25 -17.94
CA GLY A 135 -14.51 -11.69 -18.56
C GLY A 135 -15.16 -10.54 -17.78
N ILE A 136 -14.49 -10.00 -16.75
CA ILE A 136 -15.03 -8.93 -15.91
C ILE A 136 -14.48 -7.58 -16.38
N ASN A 137 -15.24 -6.91 -17.25
CA ASN A 137 -14.90 -5.59 -17.77
C ASN A 137 -15.59 -4.49 -16.95
N VAL A 138 -14.87 -3.91 -15.99
CA VAL A 138 -15.35 -2.80 -15.16
C VAL A 138 -14.35 -1.64 -15.11
N SER A 139 -14.85 -0.42 -15.13
CA SER A 139 -14.08 0.81 -14.96
C SER A 139 -14.32 1.49 -13.61
N ASN A 140 -15.41 1.15 -12.91
CA ASN A 140 -15.73 1.71 -11.61
C ASN A 140 -14.78 1.18 -10.53
N GLU A 141 -13.96 2.06 -9.95
CA GLU A 141 -12.96 1.72 -8.92
C GLU A 141 -13.57 1.03 -7.69
N GLU A 142 -14.77 1.41 -7.27
CA GLU A 142 -15.41 0.78 -6.10
C GLU A 142 -15.84 -0.66 -6.39
N LEU A 143 -16.33 -0.93 -7.61
CA LEU A 143 -16.60 -2.29 -8.05
C LEU A 143 -15.31 -3.11 -8.18
N ILE A 144 -14.23 -2.51 -8.72
CA ILE A 144 -12.92 -3.15 -8.80
C ILE A 144 -12.44 -3.52 -7.39
N ARG A 145 -12.46 -2.58 -6.43
CA ARG A 145 -12.10 -2.82 -5.03
C ARG A 145 -12.87 -4.01 -4.44
N LYS A 146 -14.18 -4.06 -4.63
CA LYS A 146 -15.00 -5.18 -4.13
C LYS A 146 -14.63 -6.51 -4.78
N ARG A 147 -14.35 -6.53 -6.08
CA ARG A 147 -13.95 -7.75 -6.80
C ARG A 147 -12.60 -8.24 -6.29
N ILE A 148 -11.59 -7.38 -6.24
CA ILE A 148 -10.26 -7.69 -5.71
C ILE A 148 -10.36 -8.16 -4.25
N GLY A 149 -11.16 -7.47 -3.42
CA GLY A 149 -11.41 -7.89 -2.03
C GLY A 149 -11.97 -9.31 -1.92
N ASN A 150 -12.93 -9.67 -2.77
CA ASN A 150 -13.47 -11.04 -2.80
C ASN A 150 -12.42 -12.07 -3.25
N MET A 151 -11.54 -11.69 -4.18
CA MET A 151 -10.49 -12.58 -4.68
C MET A 151 -9.40 -12.82 -3.63
N VAL A 152 -9.04 -11.80 -2.86
CA VAL A 152 -8.18 -11.93 -1.67
C VAL A 152 -8.77 -12.96 -0.72
N VAL A 153 -10.06 -12.83 -0.35
CA VAL A 153 -10.71 -13.77 0.57
C VAL A 153 -10.73 -15.20 0.01
N ARG A 154 -11.00 -15.35 -1.30
CA ARG A 154 -11.01 -16.64 -1.99
C ARG A 154 -9.63 -17.29 -2.17
N GLY A 155 -8.55 -16.60 -1.83
CA GLY A 155 -7.19 -17.16 -1.86
C GLY A 155 -6.47 -17.03 -3.19
N TYR A 156 -6.90 -16.09 -4.06
CA TYR A 156 -6.16 -15.77 -5.30
C TYR A 156 -4.82 -15.07 -5.03
N TYR A 157 -4.60 -14.57 -3.81
CA TYR A 157 -3.42 -13.79 -3.47
C TYR A 157 -2.58 -14.54 -2.44
N PRO A 158 -1.24 -14.49 -2.55
CA PRO A 158 -0.33 -15.14 -1.63
C PRO A 158 -0.42 -14.50 -0.24
N ALA A 159 0.07 -15.18 0.81
CA ALA A 159 -0.10 -14.72 2.18
C ALA A 159 0.49 -13.33 2.44
N SER A 160 1.55 -12.97 1.72
CA SER A 160 2.19 -11.65 1.70
C SER A 160 1.27 -10.47 1.39
N ILE A 161 0.21 -10.65 0.57
CA ILE A 161 -0.80 -9.61 0.28
C ILE A 161 -2.24 -10.13 0.38
N GLY A 162 -2.41 -11.35 0.88
CA GLY A 162 -3.67 -12.07 0.98
C GLY A 162 -4.42 -11.80 2.29
N TYR A 163 -3.92 -10.91 3.15
CA TYR A 163 -4.57 -10.50 4.39
C TYR A 163 -5.69 -9.49 4.15
N TYR A 164 -6.64 -9.42 5.09
CA TYR A 164 -7.78 -8.51 4.98
C TYR A 164 -8.46 -8.21 6.32
N ALA A 165 -9.22 -7.12 6.35
CA ALA A 165 -10.10 -6.75 7.44
C ALA A 165 -11.58 -6.74 7.02
N LEU A 166 -12.45 -7.07 7.98
CA LEU A 166 -13.91 -7.04 7.85
C LEU A 166 -14.58 -6.63 9.16
N GLY A 167 -15.89 -6.38 9.12
CA GLY A 167 -16.69 -6.05 10.30
C GLY A 167 -17.07 -4.56 10.39
N PRO A 168 -17.99 -4.21 11.32
CA PRO A 168 -18.46 -2.84 11.53
C PRO A 168 -17.42 -1.98 12.27
N LEU A 169 -17.61 -0.67 12.21
CA LEU A 169 -16.76 0.32 12.88
C LEU A 169 -16.54 -0.07 14.36
N ASN A 170 -15.28 -0.03 14.81
CA ASN A 170 -14.83 -0.42 16.16
C ASN A 170 -14.95 -1.90 16.53
N SER A 171 -15.36 -2.78 15.61
CA SER A 171 -15.47 -4.23 15.86
C SER A 171 -14.96 -5.02 14.64
N TYR A 172 -13.71 -4.74 14.25
CA TYR A 172 -13.09 -5.37 13.10
C TYR A 172 -12.50 -6.74 13.44
N SER A 173 -12.55 -7.63 12.46
CA SER A 173 -11.78 -8.88 12.44
C SER A 173 -10.67 -8.75 11.40
N TYR A 174 -9.48 -9.24 11.73
CA TYR A 174 -8.32 -9.28 10.85
C TYR A 174 -8.02 -10.73 10.53
N ARG A 175 -7.78 -11.04 9.25
CA ARG A 175 -7.56 -12.40 8.77
C ARG A 175 -6.19 -12.51 8.12
N ARG A 176 -5.54 -13.65 8.37
CA ARG A 176 -4.20 -14.01 7.86
C ARG A 176 -3.06 -13.08 8.36
N LEU A 177 -3.27 -12.47 9.53
CA LEU A 177 -2.26 -11.71 10.29
C LEU A 177 -2.22 -12.22 11.76
N PRO A 178 -1.73 -13.45 12.01
CA PRO A 178 -1.82 -14.09 13.33
C PRO A 178 -1.07 -13.33 14.44
N MET A 179 -0.02 -12.57 14.10
CA MET A 179 0.78 -11.83 15.07
C MET A 179 0.29 -10.39 15.26
N GLY A 180 -0.55 -9.88 14.34
CA GLY A 180 -1.00 -8.49 14.33
C GLY A 180 -2.15 -8.16 15.28
N ILE A 181 -2.69 -9.14 16.01
CA ILE A 181 -3.80 -8.95 16.96
C ILE A 181 -3.27 -8.73 18.39
N ARG A 182 -2.00 -9.00 18.66
CA ARG A 182 -1.39 -8.70 19.96
C ARG A 182 -1.19 -7.20 20.05
N ASN A 183 -1.54 -6.59 21.19
CA ASN A 183 -1.34 -5.17 21.50
C ASN A 183 0.15 -4.82 21.54
N VAL A 184 0.80 -4.80 20.37
CA VAL A 184 2.11 -4.21 20.18
C VAL A 184 1.86 -2.71 20.14
N LYS A 185 2.42 -1.96 21.09
CA LYS A 185 2.37 -0.50 21.04
C LYS A 185 2.96 -0.05 19.71
N ALA A 186 2.24 0.81 18.99
CA ALA A 186 2.76 1.45 17.80
C ALA A 186 4.03 2.21 18.19
N ASP A 187 5.13 1.86 17.54
CA ASP A 187 6.40 2.56 17.65
C ASP A 187 6.51 3.49 16.43
N LEU A 188 7.13 4.65 16.61
CA LEU A 188 7.45 5.54 15.48
C LEU A 188 8.65 5.00 14.68
N GLY A 189 9.39 4.04 15.23
CA GLY A 189 10.45 3.35 14.53
C GLY A 189 9.97 2.48 13.37
N LEU A 190 10.87 2.22 12.42
CA LEU A 190 10.62 1.30 11.32
C LEU A 190 10.37 -0.13 11.83
N PRO A 191 9.40 -0.85 11.26
CA PRO A 191 9.15 -2.23 11.64
C PRO A 191 10.34 -3.12 11.26
N SER A 192 10.97 -3.71 12.27
CA SER A 192 12.16 -4.57 12.09
C SER A 192 11.89 -6.06 12.35
N ARG A 193 10.70 -6.41 12.82
CA ARG A 193 10.31 -7.78 13.19
C ARG A 193 8.95 -8.14 12.59
N ALA A 194 8.74 -9.43 12.32
CA ALA A 194 7.46 -9.93 11.77
C ALA A 194 6.23 -9.53 12.62
N GLY A 195 6.36 -9.52 13.95
CA GLY A 195 5.28 -9.12 14.85
C GLY A 195 4.92 -7.64 14.73
N THR A 196 5.92 -6.75 14.70
CA THR A 196 5.72 -5.30 14.56
C THR A 196 5.17 -4.96 13.17
N ALA A 197 5.70 -5.61 12.11
CA ALA A 197 5.17 -5.44 10.76
C ALA A 197 3.70 -5.84 10.66
N GLN A 198 3.29 -6.99 11.22
CA GLN A 198 1.88 -7.38 11.20
C GLN A 198 0.98 -6.48 12.05
N ALA A 199 1.48 -5.92 13.16
CA ALA A 199 0.74 -4.95 13.96
C ALA A 199 0.50 -3.65 13.16
N GLU A 200 1.52 -3.14 12.47
CA GLU A 200 1.41 -1.99 11.57
C GLU A 200 0.44 -2.27 10.41
N LEU A 201 0.47 -3.45 9.82
CA LEU A 201 -0.50 -3.86 8.80
C LEU A 201 -1.94 -3.90 9.33
N THR A 202 -2.16 -4.45 10.53
CA THR A 202 -3.47 -4.43 11.21
C THR A 202 -3.96 -2.99 11.41
N GLN A 203 -3.07 -2.10 11.87
CA GLN A 203 -3.39 -0.70 12.08
C GLN A 203 -3.69 0.02 10.76
N PHE A 204 -2.95 -0.29 9.70
CA PHE A 204 -3.18 0.29 8.38
C PHE A 204 -4.53 -0.15 7.79
N LEU A 205 -4.87 -1.44 7.90
CA LEU A 205 -6.19 -1.96 7.54
C LEU A 205 -7.29 -1.28 8.34
N LYS A 206 -7.09 -1.09 9.66
CA LYS A 206 -8.04 -0.43 10.55
C LYS A 206 -8.34 0.99 10.08
N THR A 207 -7.29 1.80 9.93
CA THR A 207 -7.43 3.23 9.59
C THR A 207 -8.00 3.43 8.20
N THR A 208 -7.59 2.59 7.24
CA THR A 208 -8.15 2.55 5.88
C THR A 208 -9.65 2.22 5.91
N ARG A 209 -10.05 1.21 6.69
CA ARG A 209 -11.46 0.84 6.83
C ARG A 209 -12.29 1.92 7.53
N ASP A 210 -11.76 2.54 8.58
CA ASP A 210 -12.39 3.67 9.29
C ASP A 210 -12.68 4.82 8.32
N GLN A 211 -11.69 5.19 7.49
CA GLN A 211 -11.83 6.22 6.47
C GLN A 211 -12.92 5.87 5.46
N ARG A 212 -12.94 4.61 4.96
CA ARG A 212 -13.96 4.16 4.00
C ARG A 212 -15.37 4.16 4.59
N ILE A 213 -15.55 3.67 5.81
CA ILE A 213 -16.87 3.70 6.48
C ILE A 213 -17.36 5.14 6.67
N LYS A 214 -16.48 6.04 7.13
CA LYS A 214 -16.83 7.45 7.33
C LYS A 214 -17.15 8.14 6.00
N ALA A 215 -16.38 7.90 4.95
CA ALA A 215 -16.65 8.43 3.62
C ALA A 215 -17.99 7.94 3.06
N LEU A 216 -18.28 6.64 3.19
CA LEU A 216 -19.56 6.09 2.77
C LEU A 216 -20.74 6.66 3.58
N ARG A 217 -20.58 6.77 4.90
CA ARG A 217 -21.58 7.41 5.77
C ARG A 217 -21.90 8.82 5.27
N ASN A 218 -20.87 9.64 5.04
CA ASN A 218 -21.06 11.01 4.59
C ASN A 218 -21.73 11.06 3.20
N ALA A 219 -21.31 10.22 2.26
CA ALA A 219 -21.92 10.14 0.94
C ALA A 219 -23.41 9.77 0.99
N ILE A 220 -23.79 8.81 1.85
CA ILE A 220 -25.19 8.39 2.03
C ILE A 220 -26.03 9.49 2.69
N GLN A 221 -25.49 10.14 3.72
CA GLN A 221 -26.21 11.15 4.51
C GLN A 221 -26.35 12.49 3.77
N ASN A 222 -25.39 12.85 2.91
CA ASN A 222 -25.44 14.07 2.11
C ASN A 222 -26.47 14.00 0.96
N ASN A 223 -26.97 12.80 0.62
CA ASN A 223 -27.98 12.63 -0.41
C ASN A 223 -29.35 12.33 0.24
N PRO A 224 -30.34 13.24 0.17
CA PRO A 224 -31.64 13.08 0.80
C PRO A 224 -32.41 11.81 0.40
N LYS A 225 -32.14 11.26 -0.79
CA LYS A 225 -32.78 10.05 -1.32
C LYS A 225 -32.22 8.77 -0.71
N THR A 226 -30.95 8.77 -0.31
CA THR A 226 -30.27 7.60 0.28
C THR A 226 -30.08 7.73 1.79
N ALA A 227 -30.28 8.92 2.34
CA ALA A 227 -30.10 9.20 3.75
C ALA A 227 -30.95 8.25 4.61
N LEU A 228 -30.29 7.59 5.56
CA LEU A 228 -30.95 6.70 6.51
C LEU A 228 -31.80 7.53 7.45
N ARG A 229 -33.05 7.09 7.64
CA ARG A 229 -34.04 7.80 8.44
C ARG A 229 -34.47 6.98 9.63
N SER A 230 -34.89 7.67 10.68
CA SER A 230 -35.50 7.07 11.87
C SER A 230 -36.80 6.39 11.48
N PRO A 231 -37.00 5.10 11.79
CA PRO A 231 -38.27 4.41 11.55
C PRO A 231 -39.44 5.04 12.33
N ARG A 232 -39.14 5.72 13.44
CA ARG A 232 -40.14 6.31 14.33
C ARG A 232 -40.54 7.73 13.91
N THR A 233 -39.58 8.54 13.47
CA THR A 233 -39.80 9.98 13.19
C THR A 233 -39.73 10.33 11.71
N GLY A 234 -39.21 9.45 10.85
CA GLY A 234 -38.98 9.73 9.41
C GLY A 234 -37.83 10.72 9.13
N GLU A 235 -37.23 11.28 10.17
CA GLU A 235 -36.12 12.24 10.07
C GLU A 235 -34.79 11.56 9.78
N VAL A 236 -33.85 12.30 9.18
CA VAL A 236 -32.51 11.81 8.86
C VAL A 236 -31.71 11.54 10.14
N LEU A 237 -31.08 10.36 10.20
CA LEU A 237 -30.31 9.93 11.36
C LEU A 237 -29.01 10.73 11.54
N GLN A 238 -28.93 11.47 12.64
CA GLN A 238 -27.71 12.21 13.01
C GLN A 238 -26.60 11.28 13.55
N LYS A 239 -26.99 10.24 14.30
CA LYS A 239 -26.06 9.26 14.90
C LYS A 239 -26.36 7.87 14.38
N PHE A 240 -25.29 7.11 14.12
CA PHE A 240 -25.39 5.74 13.62
C PHE A 240 -25.15 4.78 14.78
N GLY A 241 -26.03 3.80 14.94
CA GLY A 241 -25.86 2.69 15.87
C GLY A 241 -25.14 1.52 15.24
N ALA A 242 -25.04 0.42 15.99
CA ALA A 242 -24.35 -0.80 15.56
C ALA A 242 -24.93 -1.37 14.25
N GLU A 243 -26.25 -1.40 14.10
CA GLU A 243 -26.91 -1.94 12.90
C GLU A 243 -26.63 -1.11 11.64
N GLN A 244 -26.65 0.23 11.74
CA GLN A 244 -26.29 1.08 10.61
C GLN A 244 -24.82 0.87 10.21
N TYR A 245 -23.91 0.74 11.18
CA TYR A 245 -22.50 0.45 10.87
C TYR A 245 -22.28 -0.96 10.32
N LYS A 246 -23.08 -1.97 10.72
CA LYS A 246 -23.09 -3.29 10.08
C LYS A 246 -23.51 -3.20 8.62
N MET A 247 -24.55 -2.43 8.32
CA MET A 247 -25.01 -2.21 6.94
C MET A 247 -23.93 -1.51 6.09
N LEU A 248 -23.32 -0.43 6.60
CA LEU A 248 -22.21 0.23 5.91
C LEU A 248 -21.02 -0.71 5.67
N ALA A 249 -20.66 -1.50 6.69
CA ALA A 249 -19.58 -2.46 6.60
C ALA A 249 -19.82 -3.55 5.54
N LYS A 250 -21.07 -4.02 5.41
CA LYS A 250 -21.48 -4.94 4.34
C LYS A 250 -21.36 -4.28 2.97
N GLN A 251 -21.73 -3.01 2.86
CA GLN A 251 -21.69 -2.29 1.58
C GLN A 251 -20.26 -2.02 1.09
N ILE A 252 -19.29 -1.72 1.96
CA ILE A 252 -17.89 -1.51 1.55
C ILE A 252 -17.15 -2.82 1.23
N GLY A 253 -17.62 -3.95 1.76
CA GLY A 253 -16.99 -5.26 1.60
C GLY A 253 -15.72 -5.40 2.44
N TYR A 254 -14.75 -6.15 1.92
CA TYR A 254 -13.46 -6.39 2.55
C TYR A 254 -12.53 -5.18 2.37
N THR A 255 -11.61 -5.00 3.31
CA THR A 255 -10.50 -4.04 3.21
C THR A 255 -9.20 -4.83 3.07
N THR A 256 -8.41 -4.55 2.05
CA THR A 256 -7.25 -5.35 1.60
C THR A 256 -6.05 -4.47 1.25
N TYR A 257 -4.95 -5.08 0.81
CA TYR A 257 -3.78 -4.38 0.28
C TYR A 257 -4.14 -3.35 -0.81
N PHE A 258 -5.13 -3.67 -1.64
CA PHE A 258 -5.57 -2.80 -2.73
C PHE A 258 -6.26 -1.52 -2.21
N ASP A 259 -6.97 -1.63 -1.08
CA ASP A 259 -7.55 -0.46 -0.40
C ASP A 259 -6.47 0.40 0.25
N MET A 260 -5.45 -0.22 0.84
CA MET A 260 -4.29 0.47 1.42
C MET A 260 -3.53 1.27 0.35
N LEU A 261 -3.25 0.67 -0.81
CA LEU A 261 -2.66 1.38 -1.95
C LEU A 261 -3.55 2.52 -2.48
N SER A 262 -4.87 2.39 -2.38
CA SER A 262 -5.78 3.45 -2.82
C SER A 262 -5.70 4.74 -1.99
N ARG A 263 -5.02 4.71 -0.84
CA ARG A 263 -4.69 5.92 -0.07
C ARG A 263 -3.66 6.81 -0.78
N LEU A 264 -2.81 6.24 -1.63
CA LEU A 264 -1.86 6.99 -2.46
C LEU A 264 -2.53 7.73 -3.64
N ARG A 265 -3.82 7.53 -3.89
CA ARG A 265 -4.50 8.23 -4.99
C ARG A 265 -4.57 9.73 -4.73
N ILE A 266 -4.21 10.57 -5.70
CA ILE A 266 -4.52 12.01 -5.62
C ILE A 266 -6.05 12.18 -5.50
N SER A 267 -6.47 12.88 -4.47
CA SER A 267 -7.79 13.51 -4.43
C SER A 267 -7.59 14.95 -3.97
N SER A 268 -8.49 15.85 -4.37
CA SER A 268 -8.52 17.24 -3.89
C SER A 268 -8.62 17.36 -2.36
N ASN A 269 -8.92 16.27 -1.65
CA ASN A 269 -8.97 16.18 -0.19
C ASN A 269 -7.83 15.35 0.42
N ASN A 270 -6.85 14.90 -0.38
CA ASN A 270 -5.82 13.99 0.10
C ASN A 270 -4.71 14.77 0.81
N ARG A 271 -4.95 15.09 2.09
CA ARG A 271 -4.00 15.70 3.01
C ARG A 271 -2.76 14.85 3.28
N GLU A 272 -2.65 13.64 2.72
CA GLU A 272 -1.47 12.80 2.91
C GLU A 272 -0.25 13.45 2.27
N ILE A 273 -0.31 13.82 0.98
CA ILE A 273 0.85 14.37 0.24
C ILE A 273 1.40 15.65 0.89
N GLU A 274 0.52 16.57 1.30
CA GLU A 274 0.89 17.83 1.96
C GLU A 274 1.69 17.62 3.25
N ARG A 275 1.48 16.51 3.96
CA ARG A 275 2.21 16.21 5.21
C ARG A 275 3.65 15.76 4.98
N PHE A 276 3.99 15.30 3.77
CA PHE A 276 5.32 14.77 3.43
C PHE A 276 6.30 15.87 2.96
N VAL A 277 5.79 17.02 2.54
CA VAL A 277 6.63 18.13 2.06
C VAL A 277 7.39 18.79 3.22
N ASP A 278 6.84 18.76 4.44
CA ASP A 278 7.41 19.44 5.61
C ASP A 278 8.07 18.48 6.63
N SER A 279 8.23 17.20 6.30
CA SER A 279 8.76 16.19 7.24
C SER A 279 10.11 15.61 6.80
N GLU A 280 11.04 15.50 7.75
CA GLU A 280 12.31 14.79 7.59
C GLU A 280 12.04 13.28 7.47
N ILE A 281 12.03 12.77 6.24
CA ILE A 281 11.69 11.40 5.91
C ILE A 281 12.75 10.82 4.98
N ASP A 282 13.06 9.53 5.17
CA ASP A 282 13.79 8.75 4.16
C ASP A 282 12.89 8.46 2.94
N VAL A 283 12.83 9.42 2.02
CA VAL A 283 12.03 9.35 0.79
C VAL A 283 12.54 8.26 -0.15
N ARG A 284 13.86 7.99 -0.15
CA ARG A 284 14.46 6.95 -0.98
C ARG A 284 14.01 5.56 -0.53
N LEU A 285 14.09 5.29 0.77
CA LEU A 285 13.63 4.03 1.32
C LEU A 285 12.13 3.85 1.05
N PHE A 286 11.33 4.90 1.25
CA PHE A 286 9.89 4.83 0.98
C PHE A 286 9.60 4.53 -0.49
N HIS A 287 10.30 5.18 -1.40
CA HIS A 287 10.18 4.94 -2.82
C HIS A 287 10.53 3.49 -3.16
N GLN A 288 11.63 2.96 -2.62
CA GLN A 288 12.01 1.56 -2.84
C GLN A 288 10.93 0.60 -2.35
N SER A 289 10.36 0.85 -1.17
CA SER A 289 9.25 0.04 -0.66
C SER A 289 8.01 0.11 -1.54
N LEU A 290 7.67 1.27 -2.11
CA LEU A 290 6.59 1.36 -3.09
C LEU A 290 6.86 0.54 -4.35
N VAL A 291 8.09 0.61 -4.91
CA VAL A 291 8.48 -0.20 -6.07
C VAL A 291 8.33 -1.69 -5.78
N ASN A 292 8.80 -2.15 -4.62
CA ASN A 292 8.71 -3.55 -4.21
C ASN A 292 7.24 -4.00 -4.10
N ILE A 293 6.40 -3.21 -3.43
CA ILE A 293 4.97 -3.50 -3.25
C ILE A 293 4.25 -3.58 -4.60
N VAL A 294 4.45 -2.58 -5.47
CA VAL A 294 3.82 -2.51 -6.78
C VAL A 294 4.28 -3.67 -7.65
N SER A 295 5.59 -3.95 -7.67
CA SER A 295 6.17 -5.07 -8.41
C SER A 295 5.56 -6.40 -7.98
N HIS A 296 5.42 -6.63 -6.68
CA HIS A 296 4.84 -7.86 -6.13
C HIS A 296 3.36 -8.01 -6.50
N ALA A 297 2.55 -6.95 -6.32
CA ALA A 297 1.13 -6.98 -6.66
C ALA A 297 0.90 -7.19 -8.18
N ASN A 298 1.66 -6.49 -9.01
CA ASN A 298 1.60 -6.64 -10.47
C ASN A 298 2.02 -8.03 -10.91
N ALA A 299 3.08 -8.59 -10.31
CA ALA A 299 3.55 -9.93 -10.62
C ALA A 299 2.51 -11.02 -10.32
N VAL A 300 1.74 -10.90 -9.22
CA VAL A 300 0.60 -11.79 -8.96
C VAL A 300 -0.42 -11.70 -10.09
N HIS A 301 -0.84 -10.49 -10.48
CA HIS A 301 -1.80 -10.30 -11.56
C HIS A 301 -1.29 -10.83 -12.90
N GLU A 302 -0.02 -10.56 -13.23
CA GLU A 302 0.63 -11.00 -14.45
C GLU A 302 0.75 -12.52 -14.53
N ALA A 303 1.05 -13.21 -13.42
CA ALA A 303 1.07 -14.67 -13.38
C ALA A 303 -0.29 -15.26 -13.78
N TYR A 304 -1.41 -14.71 -13.27
CA TYR A 304 -2.75 -15.13 -13.68
C TYR A 304 -3.07 -14.78 -15.13
N ILE A 305 -2.65 -13.59 -15.60
CA ILE A 305 -2.87 -13.18 -16.99
C ILE A 305 -2.08 -14.08 -17.95
N ALA A 306 -0.82 -14.38 -17.63
CA ALA A 306 -0.01 -15.31 -18.39
C ALA A 306 -0.59 -16.73 -18.37
N LYS A 307 -1.13 -17.19 -17.22
CA LYS A 307 -1.86 -18.46 -17.14
C LYS A 307 -3.09 -18.48 -18.07
N ALA A 308 -3.85 -17.37 -18.15
CA ALA A 308 -5.03 -17.28 -19.01
C ALA A 308 -4.70 -17.24 -20.50
N LEU A 309 -3.63 -16.53 -20.88
CA LEU A 309 -3.21 -16.38 -22.29
C LEU A 309 -2.35 -17.55 -22.79
N GLY A 310 -1.76 -18.32 -21.87
CA GLY A 310 -0.61 -19.16 -22.17
C GLY A 310 0.67 -18.34 -22.27
N LEU A 311 1.81 -19.00 -22.03
CA LEU A 311 3.11 -18.34 -21.99
C LEU A 311 3.45 -17.65 -23.34
N GLU A 312 3.15 -18.32 -24.45
CA GLU A 312 3.39 -17.77 -25.79
C GLU A 312 2.50 -16.55 -26.07
N GLY A 313 1.21 -16.62 -25.71
CA GLY A 313 0.30 -15.48 -25.84
C GLY A 313 0.73 -14.27 -25.01
N PHE A 314 1.29 -14.52 -23.82
CA PHE A 314 1.85 -13.47 -22.96
C PHE A 314 3.14 -12.88 -23.55
N ARG A 315 4.07 -13.70 -24.07
CA ARG A 315 5.30 -13.23 -24.75
C ARG A 315 4.99 -12.37 -25.96
N GLN A 316 4.01 -12.76 -26.78
CA GLN A 316 3.55 -11.97 -27.94
C GLN A 316 3.02 -10.60 -27.52
N LEU A 317 2.38 -10.51 -26.36
CA LEU A 317 1.90 -9.24 -25.82
C LEU A 317 3.08 -8.34 -25.44
N VAL A 318 4.06 -8.89 -24.75
CA VAL A 318 5.26 -8.17 -24.31
C VAL A 318 6.11 -7.72 -25.50
N ALA A 319 6.23 -8.52 -26.55
CA ALA A 319 6.96 -8.18 -27.77
C ALA A 319 6.40 -6.95 -28.53
N LYS A 320 5.16 -6.52 -28.24
CA LYS A 320 4.55 -5.31 -28.82
C LYS A 320 4.85 -4.04 -28.03
N LEU A 321 5.45 -4.14 -26.85
CA LEU A 321 5.72 -2.99 -25.99
C LEU A 321 6.89 -2.16 -26.52
N PRO A 322 7.05 -0.90 -26.07
CA PRO A 322 8.29 -0.16 -26.30
C PRO A 322 9.53 -0.89 -25.73
N THR A 323 10.68 -0.75 -26.40
CA THR A 323 11.94 -1.42 -26.02
C THR A 323 12.31 -1.23 -24.56
N TYR A 324 12.17 -0.02 -24.00
CA TYR A 324 12.50 0.24 -22.61
C TYR A 324 11.69 -0.57 -21.58
N LEU A 325 10.47 -1.01 -21.93
CA LEU A 325 9.69 -1.95 -21.11
C LEU A 325 10.12 -3.39 -21.38
N GLN A 326 10.35 -3.74 -22.65
CA GLN A 326 10.77 -5.09 -23.04
C GLN A 326 12.12 -5.51 -22.45
N GLU A 327 13.04 -4.56 -22.25
CA GLU A 327 14.40 -4.83 -21.77
C GLU A 327 14.61 -4.47 -20.29
N GLY A 328 13.57 -3.95 -19.63
CA GLY A 328 13.63 -3.51 -18.24
C GLY A 328 13.15 -4.56 -17.24
N PHE A 329 12.56 -4.08 -16.14
CA PHE A 329 12.08 -4.90 -15.03
C PHE A 329 11.09 -6.02 -15.44
N LEU A 330 10.36 -5.82 -16.54
CA LEU A 330 9.39 -6.79 -17.03
C LEU A 330 10.07 -8.04 -17.58
N ARG A 331 11.21 -7.90 -18.28
CA ARG A 331 11.99 -9.05 -18.77
C ARG A 331 12.44 -9.92 -17.63
N GLU A 332 13.05 -9.29 -16.62
CA GLU A 332 13.53 -9.97 -15.42
C GLU A 332 12.38 -10.73 -14.76
N ARG A 333 11.25 -10.07 -14.49
CA ARG A 333 10.07 -10.72 -13.89
C ARG A 333 9.55 -11.89 -14.71
N ILE A 334 9.53 -11.78 -16.04
CA ILE A 334 9.09 -12.89 -16.89
C ILE A 334 10.01 -14.09 -16.73
N GLN A 335 11.32 -13.87 -16.79
CA GLN A 335 12.32 -14.94 -16.77
C GLN A 335 12.46 -15.59 -15.39
N THR A 336 12.41 -14.80 -14.32
CA THR A 336 12.65 -15.29 -12.95
C THR A 336 11.39 -15.81 -12.28
N LEU A 337 10.20 -15.34 -12.69
CA LEU A 337 8.95 -15.64 -12.01
C LEU A 337 7.95 -16.36 -12.91
N ILE A 338 7.51 -15.70 -13.98
CA ILE A 338 6.34 -16.16 -14.77
C ILE A 338 6.68 -17.43 -15.56
N GLU A 339 7.84 -17.47 -16.20
CA GLU A 339 8.29 -18.62 -16.98
C GLU A 339 8.50 -19.86 -16.11
N PRO A 340 9.23 -19.82 -14.97
CA PRO A 340 9.33 -20.96 -14.07
C PRO A 340 7.98 -21.47 -13.56
N MET A 341 7.05 -20.56 -13.23
CA MET A 341 5.71 -20.94 -12.73
C MET A 341 4.88 -21.69 -13.77
N LEU A 342 5.01 -21.35 -15.05
CA LEU A 342 4.20 -21.91 -16.13
C LEU A 342 4.94 -22.99 -16.93
N GLY A 343 6.28 -23.04 -16.83
CA GLY A 343 7.18 -23.83 -17.68
C GLY A 343 7.40 -25.28 -17.24
N VAL A 344 6.98 -25.67 -16.03
CA VAL A 344 7.03 -27.07 -15.57
C VAL A 344 5.66 -27.71 -15.80
N GLY A 345 5.28 -27.95 -17.06
CA GLY A 345 3.96 -28.53 -17.35
C GLY A 345 3.58 -28.82 -18.80
N THR A 346 4.43 -28.54 -19.78
CA THR A 346 4.22 -29.01 -21.16
C THR A 346 5.37 -29.90 -21.60
N ALA A 347 5.53 -31.05 -20.94
CA ALA A 347 5.98 -32.21 -21.68
C ALA A 347 4.83 -32.58 -22.64
N PRO A 348 5.03 -32.62 -23.96
CA PRO A 348 4.02 -33.22 -24.82
C PRO A 348 3.87 -34.66 -24.34
N THR A 349 2.68 -35.02 -23.88
CA THR A 349 2.31 -36.43 -23.79
C THR A 349 2.34 -36.93 -25.23
N GLU A 350 3.49 -37.45 -25.64
CA GLU A 350 3.56 -38.38 -26.75
C GLU A 350 2.53 -39.45 -26.44
N ARG A 351 1.38 -39.36 -27.11
CA ARG A 351 0.57 -40.53 -27.39
C ARG A 351 1.40 -41.38 -28.34
N LEU A 352 2.33 -42.13 -27.78
CA LEU A 352 2.84 -43.33 -28.42
C LEU A 352 1.68 -44.31 -28.48
N ALA A 353 1.40 -44.71 -29.70
CA ALA A 353 0.37 -45.66 -30.07
C ALA A 353 0.58 -47.03 -29.42
N ALA A 354 -0.52 -47.64 -28.99
CA ALA A 354 -0.80 -49.05 -29.15
C ALA A 354 -2.32 -49.21 -29.32
#